data_AF-A0A9P7VHQ1-F1
#
_entry.id   AF-A0A9P7VHQ1-F1
#
_cell.length_a   1.000
_cell.length_b   1.000
_cell.length_c   1.000
_cell.angle_alpha   90.00
_cell.angle_beta   90.00
_cell.angle_gamma   90.00
#
_symmetry.space_group_name_H-M   'P 1'
#
loop_
_entity.id
_entity.type
_entity.pdbx_description
1 polymer ?
#
loop_
_entity_poly.entity_id
_entity_poly.type
_entity_poly.pdbx_seq_one_letter_code
_entity_poly.pdbx_strand_id
1 'polypeptide(L)'
;MKAEVTRQHQALVHDSHPRPTSPRPPSVSFEAFSGRYENSGYGTIDFCFTFMNRTAADLLSPCDDSSTVLPDAIDPSVPTLLAKWDKTWSTHIMLTHFDGNLFNVSTLESRHTINDTQPFWTAVVHEGNIVTAEFAFGQEEEGQRSISGFGLTGDIWGAGAEAGTRTGVTIQDRAEVWFHKI
;
A
#
# COMPACT_ATOMS: atom_id res chain seq x y z
N MET A 1 -12.95 -27.16 11.52
CA MET A 1 -12.22 -26.36 12.53
C MET A 1 -11.25 -25.37 11.86
N LYS A 2 -10.26 -25.81 11.06
CA LYS A 2 -9.33 -24.91 10.34
C LYS A 2 -10.01 -23.85 9.45
N ALA A 3 -11.02 -24.24 8.66
CA ALA A 3 -11.74 -23.31 7.78
C ALA A 3 -12.51 -22.21 8.54
N GLU A 4 -13.08 -22.54 9.70
CA GLU A 4 -13.79 -21.58 10.55
C GLU A 4 -12.83 -20.57 11.17
N VAL A 5 -11.68 -21.05 11.65
CA VAL A 5 -10.62 -20.20 12.22
C VAL A 5 -10.02 -19.28 11.15
N THR A 6 -9.78 -19.79 9.94
CA THR A 6 -9.31 -18.96 8.81
C THR A 6 -10.32 -17.88 8.46
N ARG A 7 -11.62 -18.22 8.41
CA ARG A 7 -12.69 -17.26 8.14
C ARG A 7 -12.77 -16.17 9.22
N GLN A 8 -12.68 -16.56 10.49
CA GLN A 8 -12.70 -15.61 11.61
C GLN A 8 -11.47 -14.68 11.58
N HIS A 9 -10.30 -15.22 11.25
CA HIS A 9 -9.09 -14.42 11.08
C HIS A 9 -9.21 -13.43 9.92
N GLN A 10 -9.72 -13.87 8.76
CA GLN A 10 -9.96 -13.01 7.60
C GLN A 10 -11.00 -11.90 7.92
N ALA A 11 -12.05 -12.22 8.67
CA ALA A 11 -13.04 -11.23 9.10
C ALA A 11 -12.42 -10.17 10.03
N LEU A 12 -11.54 -10.57 10.95
CA LEU A 12 -10.81 -9.63 11.81
C LEU A 12 -9.81 -8.76 11.03
N VAL A 13 -9.12 -9.34 10.04
CA VAL A 13 -8.24 -8.59 9.13
C VAL A 13 -9.05 -7.58 8.30
N HIS A 14 -10.21 -7.98 7.77
CA HIS A 14 -11.12 -7.09 7.06
C HIS A 14 -11.63 -5.95 7.96
N ASP A 15 -11.95 -6.24 9.22
CA ASP A 15 -12.40 -5.25 10.20
C ASP A 15 -11.27 -4.28 10.60
N SER A 16 -10.01 -4.74 10.58
CA SER A 16 -8.83 -3.90 10.85
C SER A 16 -8.49 -2.90 9.73
N HIS A 17 -8.97 -3.16 8.51
CA HIS A 17 -8.84 -2.26 7.36
C HIS A 17 -10.22 -2.07 6.72
N PRO A 18 -11.15 -1.36 7.39
CA PRO A 18 -12.48 -1.14 6.84
C PRO A 18 -12.34 -0.44 5.49
N ARG A 19 -13.22 -0.74 4.54
CA ARG A 19 -13.31 -0.03 3.27
C ARG A 19 -14.75 0.44 3.10
N PRO A 20 -14.99 1.68 2.62
CA PRO A 20 -16.35 2.13 2.35
C PRO A 20 -17.02 1.21 1.34
N THR A 21 -18.33 0.99 1.49
CA THR A 21 -19.12 0.18 0.57
C THR A 21 -19.17 0.75 -0.85
N SER A 22 -18.98 2.06 -0.99
CA SER A 22 -18.92 2.77 -2.29
C SER A 22 -17.83 3.83 -2.26
N PRO A 23 -16.55 3.44 -2.41
CA PRO A 23 -15.44 4.36 -2.34
C PRO A 23 -15.35 5.21 -3.60
N ARG A 24 -15.03 6.48 -3.42
CA ARG A 24 -14.84 7.43 -4.52
C ARG A 24 -13.55 7.09 -5.26
N PRO A 25 -13.53 7.15 -6.60
CA PRO A 25 -12.28 7.01 -7.33
C PRO A 25 -11.35 8.20 -7.08
N PRO A 26 -10.03 8.03 -7.24
CA PRO A 26 -9.08 9.13 -7.24
C PRO A 26 -9.34 10.12 -8.37
N SER A 27 -8.74 11.31 -8.27
CA SER A 27 -8.83 12.35 -9.31
C SER A 27 -8.00 12.06 -10.57
N VAL A 28 -7.22 10.97 -10.57
CA VAL A 28 -6.38 10.48 -11.68
C VAL A 28 -6.59 8.97 -11.84
N SER A 29 -6.09 8.37 -12.91
CA SER A 29 -6.11 6.91 -13.07
C SER A 29 -5.26 6.21 -12.00
N PHE A 30 -5.63 4.97 -11.64
CA PHE A 30 -4.85 4.21 -10.65
C PHE A 30 -3.41 3.93 -11.11
N GLU A 31 -3.22 3.79 -12.42
CA GLU A 31 -1.92 3.65 -13.05
C GLU A 31 -0.99 4.83 -12.77
N ALA A 32 -1.54 6.04 -12.67
CA ALA A 32 -0.75 7.23 -12.44
C ALA A 32 0.00 7.18 -11.10
N PHE A 33 -0.49 6.42 -10.11
CA PHE A 33 0.19 6.26 -8.83
C PHE A 33 1.41 5.32 -8.88
N SER A 34 1.59 4.57 -9.95
CA SER A 34 2.81 3.78 -10.16
C SER A 34 4.04 4.67 -10.37
N GLY A 35 5.21 4.06 -10.20
CA GLY A 35 6.51 4.69 -10.39
C GLY A 35 7.23 4.93 -9.07
N ARG A 36 8.27 5.76 -9.16
CA ARG A 36 9.29 5.88 -8.13
C ARG A 36 9.04 7.07 -7.22
N TYR A 37 9.21 6.83 -5.93
CA TYR A 37 9.05 7.81 -4.87
C TYR A 37 10.24 7.76 -3.93
N GLU A 38 10.66 8.90 -3.40
CA GLU A 38 11.85 9.00 -2.56
C GLU A 38 11.60 9.79 -1.29
N ASN A 39 12.21 9.30 -0.21
CA ASN A 39 12.40 10.01 1.02
C ASN A 39 13.86 9.81 1.48
N SER A 40 14.54 10.87 1.91
CA SER A 40 15.97 10.79 2.28
C SER A 40 16.27 9.86 3.47
N GLY A 41 15.32 9.66 4.38
CA GLY A 41 15.44 8.75 5.52
C GLY A 41 15.02 7.30 5.21
N TYR A 42 14.04 7.12 4.32
CA TYR A 42 13.46 5.80 4.01
C TYR A 42 13.95 5.20 2.69
N GLY A 43 14.68 5.99 1.89
CA GLY A 43 15.13 5.63 0.56
C GLY A 43 14.02 5.71 -0.47
N THR A 44 14.15 4.90 -1.50
CA THR A 44 13.28 4.90 -2.66
C THR A 44 12.29 3.73 -2.61
N ILE A 45 11.04 3.99 -3.00
CA ILE A 45 9.98 3.00 -3.17
C ILE A 45 9.52 3.06 -4.64
N ASP A 46 9.43 1.91 -5.29
CA ASP A 46 9.02 1.79 -6.69
C ASP A 46 7.71 1.02 -6.75
N PHE A 47 6.60 1.76 -6.87
CA PHE A 47 5.26 1.19 -6.85
C PHE A 47 4.85 0.68 -8.23
N CYS A 48 4.28 -0.52 -8.25
CA CYS A 48 3.54 -1.05 -9.38
C CYS A 48 2.07 -1.25 -9.02
N PHE A 49 1.19 -0.93 -9.96
CA PHE A 49 -0.25 -1.07 -9.80
C PHE A 49 -0.71 -2.48 -10.19
N THR A 50 -1.61 -3.07 -9.38
CA THR A 50 -2.26 -4.35 -9.63
C THR A 50 -3.78 -4.27 -9.39
N PHE A 51 -4.55 -4.85 -10.31
CA PHE A 51 -6.02 -4.92 -10.27
C PHE A 51 -6.56 -5.97 -11.27
N MET A 52 -7.52 -6.81 -10.88
CA MET A 52 -8.02 -7.99 -11.65
C MET A 52 -8.72 -7.76 -12.98
N ASN A 53 -8.72 -6.55 -13.53
CA ASN A 53 -9.37 -6.29 -14.81
C ASN A 53 -8.40 -6.12 -15.99
N ARG A 54 -7.12 -6.47 -15.80
CA ARG A 54 -6.18 -6.57 -16.92
C ARG A 54 -6.23 -7.96 -17.52
N THR A 55 -6.59 -8.04 -18.80
CA THR A 55 -6.34 -9.22 -19.62
C THR A 55 -4.85 -9.58 -19.56
N ALA A 56 -4.54 -10.89 -19.55
CA ALA A 56 -3.20 -11.46 -19.39
C ALA A 56 -2.10 -10.94 -20.35
N ALA A 57 -2.41 -10.02 -21.27
CA ALA A 57 -1.49 -9.38 -22.20
C ALA A 57 -0.70 -8.18 -21.59
N ASP A 58 -1.12 -7.65 -20.43
CA ASP A 58 -0.48 -6.48 -19.79
C ASP A 58 0.51 -6.85 -18.65
N LEU A 59 0.88 -8.12 -18.54
CA LEU A 59 1.75 -8.71 -17.50
C LEU A 59 3.25 -8.57 -17.82
N LEU A 60 3.68 -7.34 -18.12
CA LEU A 60 5.10 -6.96 -18.04
C LEU A 60 5.26 -5.88 -16.98
N SER A 61 4.59 -6.08 -15.85
CA SER A 61 4.64 -5.16 -14.72
C SER A 61 5.80 -5.58 -13.81
N PRO A 62 6.52 -4.65 -13.17
CA PRO A 62 7.46 -4.98 -12.08
C PRO A 62 6.84 -5.82 -10.95
N CYS A 63 5.51 -5.93 -10.92
CA CYS A 63 4.70 -6.78 -10.05
C CYS A 63 4.56 -8.24 -10.52
N ASP A 64 5.14 -8.68 -11.64
CA ASP A 64 4.80 -9.97 -12.27
C ASP A 64 5.04 -11.19 -11.35
N ASP A 65 6.06 -11.13 -10.49
CA ASP A 65 6.35 -12.21 -9.52
C ASP A 65 5.53 -12.12 -8.23
N SER A 66 4.69 -11.08 -8.06
CA SER A 66 3.95 -10.84 -6.81
C SER A 66 3.01 -11.99 -6.45
N SER A 67 2.40 -12.66 -7.43
CA SER A 67 1.53 -13.82 -7.17
C SER A 67 2.29 -15.03 -6.61
N THR A 68 3.57 -15.17 -6.97
CA THR A 68 4.44 -16.27 -6.51
C THR A 68 5.10 -15.92 -5.18
N VAL A 69 5.57 -14.67 -5.04
CA VAL A 69 6.30 -14.18 -3.86
C VAL A 69 5.36 -13.81 -2.73
N LEU A 70 4.13 -13.38 -3.02
CA LEU A 70 3.11 -12.93 -2.07
C LEU A 70 1.80 -13.72 -2.20
N PRO A 71 1.84 -15.07 -2.05
CA PRO A 71 0.65 -15.89 -2.20
C PRO A 71 -0.45 -15.45 -1.22
N ASP A 72 -1.67 -15.33 -1.74
CA ASP A 72 -2.91 -15.01 -1.01
C ASP A 72 -2.91 -13.67 -0.22
N ALA A 73 -1.89 -12.82 -0.39
CA ALA A 73 -1.77 -11.58 0.37
C ALA A 73 -2.49 -10.38 -0.28
N ILE A 74 -2.72 -10.44 -1.59
CA ILE A 74 -3.30 -9.36 -2.38
C ILE A 74 -4.75 -9.71 -2.72
N ASP A 75 -5.70 -8.91 -2.23
CA ASP A 75 -7.09 -8.98 -2.70
C ASP A 75 -7.16 -8.37 -4.09
N PRO A 76 -7.42 -9.18 -5.11
CA PRO A 76 -7.22 -8.72 -6.47
C PRO A 76 -8.45 -7.93 -6.97
N SER A 77 -9.52 -7.87 -6.16
CA SER A 77 -10.72 -7.04 -6.37
C SER A 77 -10.58 -5.59 -5.89
N VAL A 78 -9.46 -5.26 -5.23
CA VAL A 78 -9.19 -3.91 -4.71
C VAL A 78 -7.99 -3.31 -5.47
N PRO A 79 -8.11 -2.09 -6.03
CA PRO A 79 -6.98 -1.40 -6.64
C PRO A 79 -5.83 -1.25 -5.64
N THR A 80 -4.67 -1.79 -5.98
CA THR A 80 -3.54 -1.94 -5.04
C THR A 80 -2.24 -1.49 -5.68
N LEU A 81 -1.43 -0.75 -4.93
CA LEU A 81 -0.03 -0.47 -5.27
C LEU A 81 0.85 -1.35 -4.41
N LEU A 82 1.80 -2.03 -5.05
CA LEU A 82 2.75 -2.91 -4.39
C LEU A 82 4.16 -2.44 -4.68
N ALA A 83 5.03 -2.50 -3.68
CA ALA A 83 6.46 -2.28 -3.88
C ALA A 83 7.27 -3.21 -2.98
N LYS A 84 8.44 -3.61 -3.47
CA LYS A 84 9.48 -4.16 -2.60
C LYS A 84 10.01 -3.02 -1.73
N TRP A 85 10.05 -3.24 -0.43
CA TRP A 85 10.56 -2.28 0.54
C TRP A 85 11.33 -3.03 1.62
N ASP A 86 12.53 -3.47 1.24
CA ASP A 86 13.40 -4.34 2.02
C ASP A 86 13.97 -3.58 3.25
N LYS A 87 13.25 -3.69 4.37
CA LYS A 87 13.56 -3.05 5.65
C LYS A 87 13.56 -4.11 6.75
N THR A 88 14.11 -3.78 7.93
CA THR A 88 14.43 -4.71 9.01
C THR A 88 13.29 -5.67 9.42
N TRP A 89 12.03 -5.30 9.20
CA TRP A 89 10.85 -6.08 9.61
C TRP A 89 9.82 -6.30 8.49
N SER A 90 10.14 -5.93 7.25
CA SER A 90 9.18 -6.01 6.14
C SER A 90 9.90 -6.14 4.81
N THR A 91 9.33 -6.95 3.93
CA THR A 91 9.89 -7.17 2.59
C THR A 91 9.19 -6.34 1.52
N HIS A 92 7.91 -6.05 1.74
CA HIS A 92 7.06 -5.31 0.82
C HIS A 92 6.16 -4.35 1.58
N ILE A 93 5.74 -3.32 0.86
CA ILE A 93 4.67 -2.40 1.26
C ILE A 93 3.54 -2.52 0.26
N MET A 94 2.32 -2.55 0.78
CA MET A 94 1.08 -2.67 0.02
C MET A 94 0.16 -1.50 0.38
N LEU A 95 -0.27 -0.74 -0.63
CA LEU A 95 -1.23 0.34 -0.50
C LEU A 95 -2.55 -0.08 -1.16
N THR A 96 -3.56 -0.37 -0.36
CA THR A 96 -4.88 -0.77 -0.86
C THR A 96 -5.81 0.43 -0.90
N HIS A 97 -6.50 0.66 -2.03
CA HIS A 97 -7.35 1.84 -2.20
C HIS A 97 -8.51 1.83 -1.19
N PHE A 98 -8.59 2.91 -0.41
CA PHE A 98 -9.65 3.13 0.56
C PHE A 98 -10.71 4.07 0.00
N ASP A 99 -10.39 5.35 -0.24
CA ASP A 99 -11.34 6.35 -0.77
C ASP A 99 -10.60 7.57 -1.35
N GLY A 100 -10.96 7.97 -2.58
CA GLY A 100 -10.35 9.09 -3.26
C GLY A 100 -8.84 8.88 -3.43
N ASN A 101 -8.05 9.70 -2.74
CA ASN A 101 -6.58 9.64 -2.80
C ASN A 101 -5.96 8.99 -1.54
N LEU A 102 -6.79 8.37 -0.71
CA LEU A 102 -6.40 7.70 0.54
C LEU A 102 -6.33 6.19 0.34
N PHE A 103 -5.26 5.60 0.88
CA PHE A 103 -4.96 4.18 0.79
C PHE A 103 -4.62 3.64 2.17
N ASN A 104 -5.07 2.43 2.48
CA ASN A 104 -4.63 1.70 3.67
C ASN A 104 -3.25 1.10 3.41
N VAL A 105 -2.36 1.26 4.38
CA VAL A 105 -1.00 0.73 4.30
C VAL A 105 -0.93 -0.58 5.07
N SER A 106 -0.33 -1.58 4.43
CA SER A 106 0.06 -2.83 5.07
C SER A 106 1.50 -3.12 4.68
N THR A 107 2.28 -3.63 5.63
CA THR A 107 3.59 -4.21 5.33
C THR A 107 3.48 -5.72 5.27
N LEU A 108 4.25 -6.33 4.37
CA LEU A 108 4.22 -7.76 4.14
C LEU A 108 5.60 -8.35 4.38
N GLU A 109 5.62 -9.52 5.01
CA GLU A 109 6.80 -10.35 5.10
C GLU A 109 6.64 -11.56 4.19
N SER A 110 7.60 -11.76 3.31
CA SER A 110 7.70 -12.93 2.45
C SER A 110 9.06 -13.60 2.62
N ARG A 111 9.05 -14.92 2.81
CA ARG A 111 10.25 -15.75 2.98
C ARG A 111 10.08 -17.04 2.22
N HIS A 112 11.20 -17.57 1.77
CA HIS A 112 11.26 -18.89 1.16
C HIS A 112 10.84 -19.99 2.14
N THR A 113 10.13 -20.99 1.63
CA THR A 113 9.78 -22.22 2.34
C THR A 113 10.59 -23.40 1.79
N ILE A 114 10.49 -24.55 2.48
CA ILE A 114 11.09 -25.82 2.04
C ILE A 114 10.18 -26.54 1.03
N ASN A 115 8.96 -26.05 0.78
CA ASN A 115 8.01 -26.67 -0.12
C ASN A 115 8.18 -26.14 -1.56
N ASP A 116 8.68 -26.97 -2.46
CA ASP A 116 8.88 -26.62 -3.87
C ASP A 116 7.58 -26.23 -4.60
N THR A 117 6.42 -26.70 -4.14
CA THR A 117 5.11 -26.35 -4.72
C THR A 117 4.55 -25.01 -4.24
N GLN A 118 5.04 -24.51 -3.10
CA GLN A 118 4.70 -23.20 -2.56
C GLN A 118 5.99 -22.58 -1.98
N PRO A 119 6.87 -22.07 -2.86
CA PRO A 119 8.23 -21.72 -2.50
C PRO A 119 8.29 -20.51 -1.56
N PHE A 120 7.21 -19.75 -1.40
CA PHE A 120 7.11 -18.61 -0.51
C PHE A 120 5.93 -18.74 0.46
N TRP A 121 6.16 -18.31 1.70
CA TRP A 121 5.11 -17.99 2.66
C TRP A 121 4.97 -16.47 2.70
N THR A 122 3.78 -15.97 3.01
CA THR A 122 3.56 -14.54 3.21
C THR A 122 2.65 -14.28 4.39
N ALA A 123 2.96 -13.22 5.13
CA ALA A 123 2.15 -12.73 6.22
C ALA A 123 2.04 -11.20 6.15
N VAL A 124 0.87 -10.68 6.49
CA VAL A 124 0.70 -9.25 6.78
C VAL A 124 1.31 -8.99 8.15
N VAL A 125 2.25 -8.05 8.22
CA VAL A 125 2.83 -7.60 9.47
C VAL A 125 1.99 -6.43 9.94
N HIS A 126 1.06 -6.71 10.86
CA HIS A 126 0.26 -5.67 11.49
C HIS A 126 1.03 -5.06 12.66
N GLU A 127 1.44 -3.81 12.50
CA GLU A 127 1.68 -2.93 13.64
C GLU A 127 0.30 -2.44 14.10
N GLY A 128 0.00 -2.45 15.40
CA GLY A 128 -1.35 -2.29 15.95
C GLY A 128 -2.10 -0.98 15.62
N ASN A 129 -1.54 -0.13 14.75
CA ASN A 129 -2.09 1.13 14.28
C ASN A 129 -2.49 1.04 12.80
N ILE A 130 -3.58 1.70 12.42
CA ILE A 130 -3.98 1.82 11.02
C ILE A 130 -3.16 2.95 10.39
N VAL A 131 -2.16 2.58 9.60
CA VAL A 131 -1.37 3.51 8.80
C VAL A 131 -2.06 3.76 7.46
N THR A 132 -2.14 5.01 7.05
CA THR A 132 -2.71 5.43 5.77
C THR A 132 -1.71 6.19 4.92
N ALA A 133 -1.79 6.01 3.60
CA ALA A 133 -1.07 6.79 2.62
C ALA A 133 -2.05 7.71 1.89
N GLU A 134 -1.75 9.01 1.85
CA GLU A 134 -2.54 9.98 1.11
C GLU A 134 -1.69 10.65 0.02
N PHE A 135 -2.14 10.57 -1.22
CA PHE A 135 -1.42 11.14 -2.36
C PHE A 135 -1.78 12.61 -2.57
N ALA A 136 -0.76 13.45 -2.72
CA ALA A 136 -0.91 14.84 -3.11
C ALA A 136 -0.58 15.03 -4.58
N PHE A 137 -1.15 16.10 -5.13
CA PHE A 137 -1.00 16.44 -6.52
C PHE A 137 -0.23 17.75 -6.67
N GLY A 138 0.56 17.82 -7.73
CA GLY A 138 1.22 19.03 -8.18
C GLY A 138 0.23 19.98 -8.86
N GLN A 139 0.78 21.04 -9.44
CA GLN A 139 0.00 21.91 -10.31
C GLN A 139 -0.48 21.14 -11.54
N GLU A 140 -1.65 21.52 -12.02
CA GLU A 140 -2.24 20.94 -13.21
C GLU A 140 -1.57 21.56 -14.44
N GLU A 141 -0.93 20.72 -15.23
CA GLU A 141 -0.27 21.11 -16.48
C GLU A 141 -1.02 20.41 -17.64
N GLU A 142 -1.41 21.19 -18.64
CA GLU A 142 -2.11 20.67 -19.84
C GLU A 142 -3.39 19.85 -19.55
N GLY A 143 -4.09 20.17 -18.45
CA GLY A 143 -5.31 19.46 -18.02
C GLY A 143 -5.03 18.08 -17.41
N GLN A 144 -3.76 17.78 -17.13
CA GLN A 144 -3.34 16.59 -16.41
C GLN A 144 -2.78 16.99 -15.04
N ARG A 145 -3.34 16.35 -14.00
CA ARG A 145 -2.89 16.56 -12.63
C ARG A 145 -1.81 15.54 -12.31
N SER A 146 -0.59 16.01 -12.09
CA SER A 146 0.54 15.17 -11.71
C SER A 146 0.53 14.87 -10.21
N ILE A 147 1.06 13.71 -9.82
CA ILE A 147 1.25 13.37 -8.41
C ILE A 147 2.57 13.98 -7.95
N SER A 148 2.54 14.78 -6.88
CA SER A 148 3.75 15.38 -6.29
C SER A 148 4.42 14.47 -5.26
N GLY A 149 3.65 13.54 -4.67
CA GLY A 149 4.14 12.61 -3.67
C GLY A 149 3.00 12.02 -2.84
N PHE A 150 3.38 11.33 -1.76
CA PHE A 150 2.41 10.84 -0.77
C PHE A 150 2.93 10.99 0.66
N GLY A 151 1.98 11.17 1.58
CA GLY A 151 2.23 11.24 3.01
C GLY A 151 1.76 9.99 3.71
N LEU A 152 2.56 9.49 4.65
CA LEU A 152 2.14 8.46 5.62
C LEU A 152 1.69 9.11 6.92
N THR A 153 0.58 8.62 7.46
CA THR A 153 0.01 9.02 8.75
C THR A 153 -0.55 7.82 9.48
N GLY A 154 -0.66 7.89 10.80
CA GLY A 154 -1.27 6.82 11.61
C GLY A 154 -0.30 6.20 12.60
N ASP A 155 0.60 7.02 13.16
CA ASP A 155 1.58 6.62 14.17
C ASP A 155 2.52 5.52 13.67
N ILE A 156 3.12 5.75 12.50
CA ILE A 156 4.06 4.81 11.87
C ILE A 156 5.34 4.61 12.71
N TRP A 157 5.62 5.56 13.63
CA TRP A 157 6.76 5.49 14.54
C TRP A 157 6.42 4.89 15.91
N GLY A 158 5.16 4.58 16.18
CA GLY A 158 4.72 4.15 17.51
C GLY A 158 5.07 5.17 18.60
N ALA A 159 5.18 6.45 18.23
CA ALA A 159 5.52 7.53 19.15
C ALA A 159 4.34 7.88 20.06
N GLY A 160 3.15 7.37 19.74
CA GLY A 160 1.94 7.50 20.52
C GLY A 160 1.37 8.92 20.48
N ALA A 161 0.21 9.09 21.14
CA ALA A 161 -0.52 10.36 21.12
C ALA A 161 0.27 11.56 21.69
N GLU A 162 1.31 11.31 22.49
CA GLU A 162 2.15 12.34 23.12
C GLU A 162 3.06 13.06 22.13
N ALA A 163 3.41 12.43 21.00
CA ALA A 163 4.20 13.06 19.95
C ALA A 163 3.44 14.19 19.23
N GLY A 164 2.12 14.29 19.44
CA GLY A 164 1.24 15.27 18.84
C GLY A 164 0.91 14.96 17.38
N THR A 165 -0.32 15.26 16.97
CA THR A 165 -0.71 15.16 15.56
C THR A 165 -0.10 16.31 14.78
N ARG A 166 0.53 16.02 13.64
CA ARG A 166 1.01 17.08 12.75
C ARG A 166 -0.18 17.84 12.18
N THR A 167 -0.09 19.17 12.23
CA THR A 167 -1.15 20.07 11.78
C THR A 167 -0.66 20.91 10.61
N GLY A 168 -1.56 21.23 9.69
CA GLY A 168 -1.26 22.04 8.52
C GLY A 168 -2.33 21.94 7.46
N VAL A 169 -2.16 22.69 6.38
CA VAL A 169 -3.17 22.78 5.31
C VAL A 169 -2.92 21.72 4.25
N THR A 170 -1.65 21.43 3.94
CA THR A 170 -1.30 20.49 2.88
C THR A 170 -1.15 19.06 3.41
N ILE A 171 -1.13 18.09 2.49
CA ILE A 171 -0.89 16.66 2.81
C ILE A 171 0.50 16.48 3.41
N GLN A 172 1.47 17.18 2.84
CA GLN A 172 2.84 17.15 3.30
C GLN A 172 2.99 17.69 4.73
N ASP A 173 2.25 18.73 5.11
CA ASP A 173 2.33 19.31 6.46
C ASP A 173 1.82 18.33 7.54
N ARG A 174 0.75 17.58 7.22
CA ARG A 174 0.15 16.59 8.13
C ARG A 174 0.86 15.24 8.12
N ALA A 175 1.72 14.98 7.14
CA ALA A 175 2.39 13.70 6.99
C ALA A 175 3.49 13.49 8.04
N GLU A 176 3.49 12.33 8.69
CA GLU A 176 4.60 11.88 9.54
C GLU A 176 5.83 11.59 8.67
N VAL A 177 5.60 11.00 7.50
CA VAL A 177 6.62 10.71 6.49
C VAL A 177 6.13 11.18 5.14
N TRP A 178 6.94 11.93 4.43
CA TRP A 178 6.61 12.42 3.11
C TRP A 178 7.57 11.83 2.07
N PHE A 179 7.02 11.20 1.04
CA PHE A 179 7.77 10.73 -0.12
C PHE A 179 7.44 11.60 -1.33
N HIS A 180 8.47 12.16 -1.97
CA HIS A 180 8.33 12.89 -3.22
C HIS A 180 8.27 11.93 -4.39
N LYS A 181 7.43 12.22 -5.38
CA LYS A 181 7.49 11.52 -6.66
C LYS A 181 8.71 11.98 -7.46
N ILE A 182 9.39 11.05 -8.12
CA ILE A 182 10.54 11.29 -9.02
C ILE A 182 10.10 11.23 -10.47
#